data_AF-A0A7X8IED7-F1
#
_entry.id   AF-A0A7X8IED7-F1
#
_cell.length_a   1.000
_cell.length_b   1.000
_cell.length_c   1.000
_cell.angle_alpha   90.00
_cell.angle_beta   90.00
_cell.angle_gamma   90.00
#
_symmetry.space_group_name_H-M   'P 1'
#
loop_
_entity.id
_entity.type
_entity.pdbx_description
1 polymer ?
#
loop_
_entity_poly.entity_id
_entity_poly.type
_entity_poly.pdbx_seq_one_letter_code
_entity_poly.pdbx_strand_id
1 'polypeptide(L)' 'MTQEQISNWMHEHIHQFGFCNATTLAEMFLEAHSICDPLDPVFSLALDVAFSIAQEIRDHNRCSLVS' A
#
# COMPACT_ATOMS: atom_id res chain seq x y z
N MET A 1 -9.81 11.49 -0.24
CA MET A 1 -9.08 10.40 0.46
C MET A 1 -7.85 11.00 1.11
N THR A 2 -7.55 10.68 2.37
CA THR A 2 -6.29 11.11 3.02
C THR A 2 -5.26 9.97 3.03
N GLN A 3 -3.99 10.29 3.26
CA GLN A 3 -2.92 9.30 3.36
C GLN A 3 -3.21 8.23 4.44
N GLU A 4 -3.73 8.64 5.60
CA GLU A 4 -4.11 7.72 6.68
C GLU A 4 -5.23 6.76 6.26
N GLN A 5 -6.24 7.24 5.51
CA GLN A 5 -7.32 6.37 5.04
C GLN A 5 -6.81 5.31 4.06
N ILE A 6 -5.91 5.70 3.16
CA ILE A 6 -5.29 4.80 2.19
C ILE A 6 -4.43 3.76 2.92
N SER A 7 -3.61 4.23 3.86
CA SER A 7 -2.73 3.36 4.65
C SER A 7 -3.53 2.34 5.46
N ASN A 8 -4.58 2.78 6.17
CA ASN A 8 -5.44 1.89 6.94
C ASN A 8 -6.07 0.80 6.05
N TRP A 9 -6.63 1.18 4.90
CA TRP A 9 -7.21 0.22 3.97
C TRP A 9 -6.17 -0.81 3.50
N MET A 10 -4.96 -0.35 3.16
CA MET A 10 -3.89 -1.22 2.69
C MET A 10 -3.39 -2.18 3.77
N HIS A 11 -3.25 -1.72 5.02
CA HIS A 11 -2.90 -2.57 6.15
C HIS A 11 -3.99 -3.61 6.45
N GLU A 12 -5.28 -3.23 6.40
CA GLU A 12 -6.39 -4.17 6.55
C GLU A 12 -6.38 -5.22 5.43
N HIS A 13 -6.14 -4.80 4.19
CA HIS A 13 -6.04 -5.70 3.06
C HIS A 13 -4.88 -6.70 3.22
N ILE A 14 -3.70 -6.22 3.63
CA ILE A 14 -2.54 -7.08 3.92
C ILE A 14 -2.85 -8.08 5.03
N HIS A 15 -3.56 -7.67 6.08
CA HIS A 15 -3.94 -8.58 7.15
C HIS A 15 -4.84 -9.71 6.63
N GLN A 16 -5.78 -9.40 5.74
CA GLN A 16 -6.75 -10.39 5.23
C GLN A 16 -6.17 -11.30 4.15
N PHE A 17 -5.39 -10.75 3.21
CA PHE A 17 -4.96 -11.46 1.99
C PHE A 17 -3.44 -11.73 1.93
N GLY A 18 -2.68 -11.17 2.86
CA GLY A 18 -1.22 -11.17 2.83
C GLY A 18 -0.64 -10.07 1.94
N PHE A 19 0.62 -9.72 2.19
CA PHE A 19 1.35 -8.77 1.35
C PHE A 19 2.02 -9.49 0.17
N CYS A 20 1.83 -8.97 -1.05
CA CYS A 20 2.53 -9.45 -2.24
C CYS A 20 3.62 -8.46 -2.68
N ASN A 21 3.22 -7.30 -3.20
CA ASN A 21 4.13 -6.22 -3.57
C ASN A 21 3.37 -4.87 -3.56
N ALA A 22 4.13 -3.76 -3.57
CA ALA A 22 3.58 -2.41 -3.52
C ALA A 22 2.64 -2.08 -4.70
N THR A 23 3.03 -2.48 -5.92
CA THR A 23 2.26 -2.15 -7.13
C THR A 23 0.90 -2.83 -7.11
N THR A 24 0.84 -4.12 -6.83
CA THR A 24 -0.42 -4.87 -6.75
C THR A 24 -1.31 -4.35 -5.61
N LEU A 25 -0.72 -3.95 -4.47
CA LEU A 25 -1.48 -3.36 -3.36
C LEU A 25 -2.10 -2.01 -3.76
N ALA A 26 -1.35 -1.16 -4.44
CA ALA A 26 -1.86 0.09 -4.98
C ALA A 26 -2.94 -0.15 -6.05
N GLU A 27 -2.71 -1.06 -7.00
CA GLU A 27 -3.69 -1.43 -8.03
C GLU A 27 -5.01 -1.91 -7.42
N MET A 28 -4.95 -2.80 -6.41
CA MET A 28 -6.15 -3.28 -5.72
C MET A 28 -6.89 -2.15 -5.00
N PHE A 29 -6.18 -1.22 -4.37
CA PHE A 29 -6.80 -0.04 -3.75
C PHE A 29 -7.50 0.84 -4.79
N LEU A 30 -6.82 1.12 -5.92
CA LEU A 30 -7.33 1.97 -6.99
C LEU A 30 -8.56 1.34 -7.65
N GLU A 31 -8.53 0.03 -7.92
CA GLU A 31 -9.66 -0.72 -8.45
C GLU A 31 -10.85 -0.70 -7.48
N ALA A 32 -10.62 -0.97 -6.19
CA ALA A 32 -11.67 -0.97 -5.17
C ALA A 32 -12.37 0.39 -5.02
N HIS A 33 -11.67 1.49 -5.32
CA HIS A 33 -12.21 2.86 -5.26
C HIS A 33 -12.55 3.44 -6.63
N SER A 34 -12.46 2.65 -7.71
CA SER A 34 -12.72 3.08 -9.09
C SER A 34 -11.90 4.29 -9.53
N ILE A 35 -10.66 4.37 -9.06
CA ILE A 35 -9.70 5.43 -9.41
C ILE A 35 -8.87 4.93 -10.59
N CYS A 36 -9.17 5.42 -11.79
CA CYS A 36 -8.45 5.04 -13.01
C CYS A 36 -7.73 6.21 -13.67
N ASP A 37 -7.96 7.44 -13.19
CA ASP A 37 -7.35 8.62 -13.77
C ASP A 37 -5.95 8.84 -13.16
N PRO A 38 -4.87 8.80 -13.97
CA PRO A 38 -3.51 8.97 -13.47
C PRO A 38 -3.20 10.41 -13.05
N LEU A 39 -4.05 11.39 -13.37
CA LEU A 39 -3.94 12.76 -12.91
C LEU A 39 -4.69 12.98 -11.59
N ASP A 40 -5.43 11.97 -11.11
CA ASP A 40 -6.04 12.01 -9.78
C ASP A 40 -4.94 12.04 -8.71
N PRO A 41 -4.95 13.02 -7.80
CA PRO A 41 -3.95 13.10 -6.73
C PRO A 41 -3.95 11.86 -5.82
N VAL A 42 -5.08 11.15 -5.71
CA VAL A 42 -5.19 9.90 -4.96
C VAL A 42 -4.44 8.77 -5.68
N PHE A 43 -4.32 8.80 -7.00
CA PHE A 43 -3.56 7.80 -7.76
C PHE A 43 -2.09 7.78 -7.32
N SER A 44 -1.43 8.94 -7.39
CA SER A 44 -0.04 9.09 -6.95
C SER A 44 0.12 8.80 -5.46
N LEU A 45 -0.82 9.28 -4.63
CA LEU A 45 -0.77 9.06 -3.19
C LEU A 45 -0.91 7.58 -2.82
N ALA A 46 -1.76 6.82 -3.52
CA ALA A 46 -1.90 5.38 -3.31
C ALA A 46 -0.60 4.63 -3.60
N LEU A 47 0.10 5.00 -4.68
CA LEU A 47 1.41 4.43 -5.00
C LEU A 47 2.43 4.76 -3.91
N ASP A 48 2.55 6.02 -3.50
CA ASP A 48 3.51 6.45 -2.47
C ASP A 48 3.29 5.72 -1.14
N VAL A 49 2.02 5.55 -0.73
CA VAL A 49 1.66 4.81 0.48
C VAL A 49 2.02 3.33 0.35
N ALA A 50 1.67 2.70 -0.77
CA ALA A 50 1.98 1.28 -0.98
C ALA A 50 3.50 1.00 -0.99
N PHE A 51 4.30 1.89 -1.58
CA PHE A 51 5.76 1.81 -1.53
C PHE A 51 6.30 1.99 -0.11
N SER A 52 5.74 2.94 0.66
CA SER A 52 6.13 3.16 2.04
C SER A 52 5.87 1.93 2.91
N ILE A 53 4.69 1.29 2.75
CA ILE A 53 4.34 0.04 3.45
C ILE A 53 5.28 -1.10 3.03
N ALA A 54 5.61 -1.22 1.75
CA ALA A 54 6.55 -2.24 1.29
C ALA A 54 7.96 -2.06 1.87
N GLN A 55 8.40 -0.82 2.04
CA GLN A 55 9.66 -0.50 2.73
C GLN A 55 9.58 -0.88 4.21
N GLU A 56 8.49 -0.55 4.89
CA GLU A 56 8.26 -0.92 6.30
C GLU A 56 8.35 -2.44 6.50
N ILE A 57 7.64 -3.22 5.68
CA ILE A 57 7.63 -4.69 5.76
C ILE A 57 9.03 -5.26 5.50
N ARG A 58 9.73 -4.75 4.48
CA ARG A 58 11.09 -5.16 4.17
C ARG A 58 12.04 -4.85 5.33
N ASP A 59 11.95 -3.67 5.91
CA ASP A 59 12.83 -3.22 6.98
C ASP A 59 12.53 -3.97 8.29
N HIS A 60 11.25 -4.30 8.55
CA HIS A 60 10.85 -5.19 9.63
C HIS A 60 11.48 -6.59 9.47
N ASN A 61 11.34 -7.20 8.28
CA ASN A 61 11.94 -8.50 7.98
C ASN A 61 13.47 -8.47 8.08
N ARG A 62 14.12 -7.37 7.70
CA ARG A 62 15.57 -7.18 7.85
C ARG A 62 16.00 -7.12 9.31
N CYS A 63 15.23 -6.46 10.18
CA CYS A 63 15.51 -6.44 11.62
C CYS A 63 15.28 -7.81 12.27
N SER A 64 14.26 -8.57 11.84
CA SER A 64 13.98 -9.91 12.37
C SER A 64 15.04 -10.96 12.02
N LEU A 65 15.86 -10.74 10.99
CA LEU A 65 16.94 -11.66 10.58
C LEU A 65 18.29 -11.35 11.25
N VAL A 66 18.40 -10.25 12.00
CA VAL A 66 19.65 -9.81 12.66
C VAL A 66 19.59 -9.98 14.18
N SER A 67 18.53 -10.62 14.70
CA SER A 67 18.33 -10.89 16.14
C SER A 67 18.58 -12.35 16.51
#